data_AF-A0AAU5ULH3-F1
#
_entry.id   AF-A0AAU5ULH3-F1
#
_cell.length_a   1.000
_cell.length_b   1.000
_cell.length_c   1.000
_cell.angle_alpha   90.00
_cell.angle_beta   90.00
_cell.angle_gamma   90.00
#
_symmetry.space_group_name_H-M   'P 1'
#
loop_
_entity.id
_entity.type
_entity.pdbx_description
1 polymer ?
#
loop_
_entity_poly.entity_id
_entity_poly.type
_entity_poly.pdbx_seq_one_letter_code
_entity_poly.pdbx_strand_id
1 'polypeptide(L)'
;MADINYAQNEKYFKPVSYKPGIISIVIGVLLLFFASFGPVVIGLLLIGLGCYLIYRQTADRPTDADFDHQISIALGGLRKRALEKLDLDESEVELIKPVIVGGKIFGGTSDVKRGKDGIYRTSECEGIVIFFAEQELHAFKYQVSLVNSARTKESTDVYFYRDVVSVSTRSDSIPVRVDQAQVPVHLDVFRLTTSGGTNIECSMGAAITSSDNEIRAARQLIRDKKINAS
;
A
#
# COMPACT_ATOMS: atom_id res chain seq x y z
N MET A 1 -10.61 -11.28 8.81
CA MET A 1 -10.01 -10.08 8.19
C MET A 1 -8.85 -9.67 9.05
N ALA A 2 -7.75 -9.24 8.44
CA ALA A 2 -6.67 -8.71 9.23
C ALA A 2 -7.06 -7.37 9.81
N ASP A 3 -6.88 -7.24 11.11
CA ASP A 3 -7.14 -6.02 11.84
C ASP A 3 -5.99 -5.04 11.53
N ILE A 4 -6.22 -4.11 10.60
CA ILE A 4 -5.23 -3.09 10.24
C ILE A 4 -5.16 -2.10 11.40
N ASN A 5 -4.01 -2.05 12.08
CA ASN A 5 -3.80 -1.10 13.15
C ASN A 5 -3.44 0.29 12.59
N TYR A 6 -4.47 1.06 12.24
CA TYR A 6 -4.33 2.39 11.65
C TYR A 6 -3.47 3.34 12.49
N ALA A 7 -3.69 3.37 13.81
CA ALA A 7 -2.96 4.26 14.72
C ALA A 7 -1.47 3.91 14.78
N GLN A 8 -1.14 2.61 14.74
CA GLN A 8 0.24 2.15 14.73
C GLN A 8 0.93 2.50 13.41
N ASN A 9 0.25 2.28 12.29
CA ASN A 9 0.77 2.60 10.96
C ASN A 9 0.93 4.10 10.73
N GLU A 10 0.07 4.94 11.31
CA GLU A 10 0.24 6.39 11.22
C GLU A 10 1.57 6.84 11.86
N LYS A 11 1.99 6.19 12.96
CA LYS A 11 3.30 6.47 13.59
C LYS A 11 4.49 6.12 12.68
N TYR A 12 4.33 5.23 11.71
CA TYR A 12 5.40 4.85 10.77
C TYR A 12 5.84 6.05 9.91
N PHE A 13 4.88 6.88 9.48
CA PHE A 13 5.08 8.02 8.60
C PHE A 13 5.43 9.33 9.33
N LYS A 14 5.12 9.43 10.63
CA LYS A 14 5.45 10.63 11.42
C LYS A 14 6.96 10.75 11.63
N PRO A 15 7.57 11.94 11.48
CA PRO A 15 8.98 12.12 11.81
C PRO A 15 9.23 11.86 13.31
N VAL A 16 10.43 11.37 13.64
CA VAL A 16 10.86 11.26 15.05
C VAL A 16 11.69 12.50 15.39
N SER A 17 11.37 13.17 16.49
CA SER A 17 12.17 14.27 17.01
C SER A 17 12.72 13.91 18.38
N TYR A 18 13.98 13.49 18.40
CA TYR A 18 14.71 13.19 19.63
C TYR A 18 15.19 14.45 20.36
N LYS A 19 15.23 15.60 19.67
CA LYS A 19 15.74 16.88 20.19
C LYS A 19 15.18 17.26 21.58
N PRO A 20 13.86 17.30 21.82
CA PRO A 20 13.33 17.66 23.14
C PRO A 20 13.72 16.66 24.23
N GLY A 21 13.74 15.36 23.91
CA GLY A 21 14.15 14.33 24.86
C GLY A 21 15.63 14.44 25.22
N ILE A 22 16.51 14.61 24.23
CA ILE A 22 17.95 14.79 24.42
C ILE A 22 18.24 16.06 25.23
N ILE A 23 17.60 17.19 24.92
CA ILE A 23 17.77 18.46 25.65
C ILE A 23 17.39 18.28 27.12
N SER A 24 16.26 17.61 27.41
CA SER A 24 15.82 17.32 28.78
C SER A 24 16.86 16.49 29.54
N ILE A 25 17.42 15.45 28.91
CA ILE A 25 18.46 14.61 29.50
C ILE A 25 19.73 15.41 29.78
N VAL A 26 20.20 16.21 28.84
CA VAL A 26 21.42 17.02 28.99
C VAL A 26 21.30 18.02 30.14
N ILE A 27 20.17 18.73 30.25
CA ILE A 27 19.89 19.65 31.36
C ILE A 27 19.85 18.87 32.68
N GLY A 28 19.18 17.71 32.70
CA GLY A 28 19.10 16.87 33.88
C GLY A 28 20.46 16.40 34.37
N VAL A 29 21.33 15.94 33.47
CA VAL A 29 22.71 15.53 33.78
C VAL A 29 23.53 16.70 34.31
N LEU A 30 23.40 17.90 33.71
CA LEU A 30 24.12 19.09 34.16
C LEU A 30 23.72 19.50 35.59
N LEU A 31 22.45 19.34 35.97
CA LEU A 31 21.97 19.63 37.32
C LEU A 31 22.52 18.68 38.40
N LEU A 32 22.93 17.46 38.03
CA LEU A 32 23.53 16.50 38.97
C LEU A 32 24.90 16.95 39.49
N PHE A 33 25.62 17.82 38.75
CA PHE A 33 26.95 18.31 39.13
C PHE A 33 26.93 19.36 40.26
N PHE A 34 25.78 19.94 40.61
CA PHE A 34 25.68 20.98 41.64
C PHE A 34 25.65 20.44 43.09
N ALA A 35 25.75 19.11 43.27
CA ALA A 35 25.90 18.39 44.55
C ALA A 35 24.91 18.75 45.68
N SER A 36 23.81 19.42 45.36
CA SER A 36 22.78 19.89 46.29
C SER A 36 21.51 19.08 46.12
N PHE A 37 20.84 18.73 47.22
CA PHE A 37 19.68 17.82 47.22
C PHE A 37 18.57 18.25 46.24
N GLY A 38 18.20 19.53 46.21
CA GLY A 38 17.16 20.05 45.31
C GLY A 38 17.50 19.89 43.82
N PRO A 39 18.62 20.45 43.32
CA PRO A 39 19.08 20.27 41.94
C PRO A 39 19.22 18.81 41.50
N VAL A 40 19.68 17.92 42.40
CA VAL A 40 19.82 16.50 42.10
C VAL A 40 18.46 15.84 41.82
N VAL A 41 17.44 16.12 42.64
CA VAL A 41 16.08 15.57 42.44
C VAL A 41 15.47 16.10 41.13
N ILE A 42 15.60 17.40 40.85
CA ILE A 42 15.11 17.99 39.59
C ILE A 42 15.84 17.38 38.39
N GLY A 43 17.15 17.15 38.51
CA GLY A 43 17.96 16.52 37.46
C GLY A 43 17.47 15.11 37.10
N LEU A 44 17.21 14.27 38.11
CA LEU A 44 16.66 12.92 37.89
C LEU A 44 15.28 12.94 37.23
N LEU A 45 14.40 13.86 37.62
CA LEU A 45 13.08 14.01 37.00
C LEU A 45 13.17 14.41 35.52
N LEU A 46 14.09 15.31 35.17
CA LEU A 46 14.30 15.73 33.78
C LEU A 46 14.90 14.62 32.90
N ILE A 47 15.76 13.77 33.46
CA ILE A 47 16.26 12.57 32.78
C ILE A 47 15.10 11.60 32.54
N GLY A 48 14.28 11.33 33.57
CA GLY A 48 13.09 10.47 33.46
C GLY A 48 12.10 10.98 32.41
N LEU A 49 11.83 12.29 32.41
CA LEU A 49 10.97 12.94 31.41
C LEU A 49 11.57 12.81 29.99
N GLY A 50 12.86 13.03 29.83
CA GLY A 50 13.54 12.91 28.54
C GLY A 50 13.47 11.49 27.99
N CYS A 51 13.73 10.49 28.83
CA CYS A 51 13.57 9.07 28.48
C CYS A 51 12.11 8.75 28.10
N TYR A 52 11.13 9.24 28.85
CA TYR A 52 9.71 9.05 28.56
C TYR A 52 9.30 9.67 27.21
N LEU A 53 9.79 10.88 26.90
CA LEU A 53 9.49 11.55 25.62
C LEU A 53 10.07 10.79 24.42
N ILE A 54 11.29 10.24 24.56
CA ILE A 54 11.90 9.39 23.53
C ILE A 54 11.09 8.10 23.39
N TYR A 55 10.83 7.42 24.51
CA TYR A 55 10.08 6.15 24.54
C TYR A 55 8.71 6.30 23.88
N ARG A 56 7.93 7.31 24.26
CA ARG A 56 6.60 7.56 23.67
C ARG A 56 6.67 7.78 22.16
N GLN A 57 7.74 8.41 21.67
CA GLN A 57 7.90 8.63 20.25
C GLN A 57 8.34 7.36 19.52
N THR A 58 9.13 6.47 20.10
CA THR A 58 9.65 5.27 19.42
C THR A 58 8.80 4.02 19.64
N ALA A 59 8.04 3.96 20.74
CA ALA A 59 7.25 2.79 21.11
C ALA A 59 6.16 2.48 20.08
N ASP A 60 6.02 1.18 19.81
CA ASP A 60 5.06 0.55 18.89
C ASP A 60 5.17 1.01 17.43
N ARG A 61 6.25 1.68 17.02
CA ARG A 61 6.42 2.03 15.61
C ARG A 61 6.69 0.77 14.78
N PRO A 62 5.92 0.51 13.72
CA PRO A 62 6.22 -0.58 12.80
C PRO A 62 7.61 -0.42 12.20
N THR A 63 8.32 -1.52 12.02
CA THR A 63 9.51 -1.54 11.18
C THR A 63 9.12 -1.51 9.70
N ASP A 64 10.09 -1.25 8.83
CA ASP A 64 9.89 -1.27 7.39
C ASP A 64 9.38 -2.66 6.91
N ALA A 65 9.86 -3.74 7.54
CA ALA A 65 9.41 -5.10 7.26
C ALA A 65 8.00 -5.40 7.79
N ASP A 66 7.66 -4.92 9.00
CA ASP A 66 6.31 -5.06 9.54
C ASP A 66 5.29 -4.34 8.66
N PHE A 67 5.67 -3.20 8.10
CA PHE A 67 4.83 -2.43 7.20
C PHE A 67 4.59 -3.18 5.88
N ASP A 68 5.63 -3.77 5.28
CA ASP A 68 5.49 -4.59 4.07
C ASP A 68 4.64 -5.86 4.32
N HIS A 69 4.79 -6.47 5.49
CA HIS A 69 3.96 -7.59 5.91
C HIS A 69 2.48 -7.19 5.97
N GLN A 70 2.17 -5.99 6.48
CA GLN A 70 0.79 -5.49 6.51
C GLN A 70 0.21 -5.25 5.11
N ILE A 71 1.00 -4.76 4.15
CA ILE A 71 0.58 -4.68 2.74
C ILE A 71 0.22 -6.07 2.21
N SER A 72 1.08 -7.06 2.46
CA SER A 72 0.85 -8.44 2.00
C SER A 72 -0.43 -9.03 2.59
N ILE A 73 -0.71 -8.75 3.86
CA ILE A 73 -1.92 -9.20 4.54
C ILE A 73 -3.15 -8.48 3.98
N ALA A 74 -3.08 -7.16 3.78
CA ALA A 74 -4.18 -6.36 3.28
C ALA A 74 -4.64 -6.81 1.88
N LEU A 75 -3.69 -7.25 1.04
CA LEU A 75 -3.97 -7.78 -0.29
C LEU A 75 -4.17 -9.31 -0.30
N GLY A 76 -3.76 -10.04 0.75
CA GLY A 76 -3.71 -11.51 0.78
C GLY A 76 -5.06 -12.20 0.55
N GLY A 77 -6.16 -11.53 0.90
CA GLY A 77 -7.53 -12.02 0.71
C GLY A 77 -8.21 -11.54 -0.56
N LEU A 78 -7.49 -10.91 -1.50
CA LEU A 78 -8.10 -10.15 -2.60
C LEU A 78 -8.98 -11.00 -3.51
N ARG A 79 -8.54 -12.22 -3.89
CA ARG A 79 -9.34 -13.15 -4.72
C ARG A 79 -10.68 -13.49 -4.07
N LYS A 80 -10.64 -13.91 -2.80
CA LYS A 80 -11.85 -14.27 -2.04
C LYS A 80 -12.80 -13.09 -1.93
N ARG A 81 -12.25 -11.91 -1.61
CA ARG A 81 -13.03 -10.67 -1.54
C ARG A 81 -13.66 -10.31 -2.87
N ALA A 82 -12.95 -10.52 -3.97
CA ALA A 82 -13.45 -10.26 -5.31
C ALA A 82 -14.63 -11.17 -5.66
N LEU A 83 -14.55 -12.48 -5.37
CA LEU A 83 -15.66 -13.43 -5.57
C LEU A 83 -16.89 -13.01 -4.75
N GLU A 84 -16.71 -12.70 -3.46
CA GLU A 84 -17.81 -12.25 -2.57
C GLU A 84 -18.45 -10.94 -3.05
N LYS A 85 -17.67 -10.01 -3.61
CA LYS A 85 -18.15 -8.69 -4.03
C LYS A 85 -18.79 -8.68 -5.40
N LEU A 86 -18.34 -9.57 -6.29
CA LEU A 86 -18.91 -9.76 -7.61
C LEU A 86 -20.09 -10.73 -7.59
N ASP A 87 -20.36 -11.39 -6.45
CA ASP A 87 -21.39 -12.43 -6.30
C ASP A 87 -21.19 -13.58 -7.30
N LEU A 88 -19.93 -14.00 -7.47
CA LEU A 88 -19.53 -15.03 -8.43
C LEU A 88 -19.23 -16.35 -7.74
N ASP A 89 -19.72 -17.43 -8.33
CA ASP A 89 -19.16 -18.77 -8.08
C ASP A 89 -17.85 -18.91 -8.87
N GLU A 90 -16.86 -19.52 -8.24
CA GLU A 90 -15.54 -19.75 -8.85
C GLU A 90 -15.64 -20.57 -10.14
N SER A 91 -16.58 -21.52 -10.18
CA SER A 91 -16.82 -22.39 -11.34
C SER A 91 -17.38 -21.66 -12.58
N GLU A 92 -18.00 -20.49 -12.41
CA GLU A 92 -18.58 -19.72 -13.53
C GLU A 92 -17.53 -18.89 -14.27
N VAL A 93 -16.36 -18.66 -13.67
CA VAL A 93 -15.36 -17.69 -14.17
C VAL A 93 -13.94 -18.26 -14.26
N GLU A 94 -13.86 -19.55 -14.54
CA GLU A 94 -12.66 -20.38 -14.51
C GLU A 94 -12.05 -20.70 -15.89
N LEU A 95 -12.40 -19.96 -16.95
CA LEU A 95 -11.84 -20.20 -18.30
C LEU A 95 -10.31 -20.25 -18.33
N ILE A 96 -9.70 -19.36 -17.57
CA ILE A 96 -8.27 -19.35 -17.28
C ILE A 96 -8.07 -18.90 -15.83
N LYS A 97 -6.84 -19.03 -15.33
CA LYS A 97 -6.48 -18.46 -14.02
C LYS A 97 -6.77 -16.96 -13.99
N PRO A 98 -7.36 -16.44 -12.90
CA PRO A 98 -7.62 -15.01 -12.77
C PRO A 98 -6.31 -14.21 -12.77
N VAL A 99 -6.37 -12.98 -13.29
CA VAL A 99 -5.26 -12.04 -13.18
C VAL A 99 -5.41 -11.28 -11.88
N ILE A 100 -4.43 -11.43 -10.97
CA ILE A 100 -4.39 -10.77 -9.68
C ILE A 100 -3.16 -9.86 -9.67
N VAL A 101 -3.36 -8.56 -9.64
CA VAL A 101 -2.24 -7.60 -9.59
C VAL A 101 -2.38 -6.75 -8.34
N GLY A 102 -1.26 -6.48 -7.67
CA GLY A 102 -1.22 -5.68 -6.46
C GLY A 102 0.00 -4.78 -6.44
N GLY A 103 -0.18 -3.58 -5.89
CA GLY A 103 0.86 -2.56 -5.88
C GLY A 103 0.62 -1.45 -4.86
N LYS A 104 1.46 -0.42 -4.98
CA LYS A 104 1.56 0.72 -4.08
C LYS A 104 1.04 1.97 -4.79
N ILE A 105 0.14 2.73 -4.16
CA ILE A 105 -0.34 4.00 -4.69
C ILE A 105 0.51 5.12 -4.11
N PHE A 106 1.19 5.91 -4.95
CA PHE A 106 1.80 7.16 -4.50
C PHE A 106 1.08 8.37 -5.07
N GLY A 107 0.87 9.39 -4.24
CA GLY A 107 0.23 10.64 -4.61
C GLY A 107 -1.11 10.84 -3.90
N GLY A 108 -1.80 11.93 -4.25
CA GLY A 108 -3.07 12.28 -3.61
C GLY A 108 -2.92 12.49 -2.11
N THR A 109 -3.61 11.68 -1.31
CA THR A 109 -3.61 11.73 0.16
C THR A 109 -2.62 10.78 0.82
N SER A 110 -1.84 10.02 0.04
CA SER A 110 -0.94 9.00 0.58
C SER A 110 0.23 9.61 1.36
N ASP A 111 0.49 9.10 2.56
CA ASP A 111 1.72 9.40 3.28
C ASP A 111 2.86 8.58 2.70
N VAL A 112 4.03 9.19 2.49
CA VAL A 112 5.19 8.52 1.89
C VAL A 112 6.40 8.66 2.78
N LYS A 113 7.15 7.56 2.93
CA LYS A 113 8.41 7.52 3.66
C LYS A 113 9.43 6.68 2.91
N ARG A 114 10.67 7.13 2.90
CA ARG A 114 11.81 6.31 2.50
C ARG A 114 12.24 5.44 3.68
N GLY A 115 12.21 4.13 3.50
CA GLY A 115 12.70 3.17 4.49
C GLY A 115 14.22 3.29 4.69
N LYS A 116 14.72 2.64 5.73
CA LYS A 116 16.17 2.55 6.00
C LYS A 116 16.90 1.77 4.91
N ASP A 117 16.19 0.90 4.21
CA ASP A 117 16.62 0.16 3.02
C ASP A 117 16.63 1.00 1.74
N GLY A 118 16.23 2.28 1.80
CA GLY A 118 16.16 3.17 0.66
C GLY A 118 14.92 3.02 -0.20
N ILE A 119 14.01 2.08 0.12
CA ILE A 119 12.77 1.82 -0.63
C ILE A 119 11.67 2.80 -0.19
N TYR A 120 10.97 3.39 -1.15
CA TYR A 120 9.81 4.23 -0.87
C TYR A 120 8.58 3.39 -0.52
N ARG A 121 7.94 3.73 0.60
CA ARG A 121 6.71 3.12 1.09
C ARG A 121 5.63 4.18 1.22
N THR A 122 4.40 3.75 0.96
CA THR A 122 3.21 4.60 0.93
C THR A 122 2.16 4.01 1.86
N SER A 123 1.31 4.86 2.43
CA SER A 123 0.19 4.46 3.26
C SER A 123 -0.96 3.81 2.49
N GLU A 124 -0.94 3.86 1.16
CA GLU A 124 -2.02 3.39 0.30
C GLU A 124 -1.52 2.29 -0.65
N CYS A 125 -2.24 1.18 -0.72
CA CYS A 125 -2.00 0.12 -1.68
C CYS A 125 -3.28 -0.24 -2.42
N GLU A 126 -3.12 -0.91 -3.55
CA GLU A 126 -4.23 -1.35 -4.37
C GLU A 126 -4.01 -2.77 -4.87
N GLY A 127 -5.11 -3.40 -5.22
CA GLY A 127 -5.11 -4.63 -5.98
C GLY A 127 -6.29 -4.68 -6.94
N ILE A 128 -6.10 -5.43 -8.01
CA ILE A 128 -7.15 -5.77 -8.96
C ILE A 128 -7.19 -7.29 -9.15
N VAL A 129 -8.40 -7.82 -9.26
CA VAL A 129 -8.66 -9.20 -9.68
C VAL A 129 -9.51 -9.15 -10.92
N ILE A 130 -9.12 -9.90 -11.95
CA ILE A 130 -9.89 -10.06 -13.18
C ILE A 130 -10.20 -11.55 -13.35
N PHE A 131 -11.48 -11.86 -13.35
CA PHE A 131 -12.02 -13.18 -13.67
C PHE A 131 -12.53 -13.21 -15.11
N PHE A 132 -12.53 -14.41 -15.71
CA PHE A 132 -12.82 -14.59 -17.13
C PHE A 132 -13.99 -15.56 -17.31
N ALA A 133 -15.16 -15.02 -17.63
CA ALA A 133 -16.36 -15.78 -17.96
C ALA A 133 -16.48 -16.00 -19.47
N GLU A 134 -17.50 -16.74 -19.91
CA GLU A 134 -17.65 -17.13 -21.32
C GLU A 134 -17.84 -15.95 -22.27
N GLN A 135 -18.54 -14.90 -21.84
CA GLN A 135 -18.93 -13.74 -22.67
C GLN A 135 -18.28 -12.42 -22.23
N GLU A 136 -17.85 -12.34 -20.98
CA GLU A 136 -17.38 -11.11 -20.34
C GLU A 136 -16.27 -11.41 -19.33
N LEU A 137 -15.59 -10.36 -18.90
CA LEU A 137 -14.66 -10.40 -17.78
C LEU A 137 -15.23 -9.58 -16.63
N HIS A 138 -14.95 -10.03 -15.41
CA HIS A 138 -15.35 -9.37 -14.18
C HIS A 138 -14.11 -8.84 -13.48
N ALA A 139 -14.05 -7.54 -13.29
CA ALA A 139 -12.96 -6.86 -12.62
C ALA A 139 -13.40 -6.37 -11.23
N PHE A 140 -12.59 -6.65 -10.22
CA PHE A 140 -12.72 -6.10 -8.89
C PHE A 140 -11.47 -5.30 -8.56
N LYS A 141 -11.62 -4.01 -8.26
CA LYS A 141 -10.54 -3.16 -7.79
C LYS A 141 -10.72 -2.84 -6.31
N TYR A 142 -9.65 -2.99 -5.55
CA TYR A 142 -9.57 -2.69 -4.14
C TYR A 142 -8.45 -1.68 -3.90
N GLN A 143 -8.78 -0.56 -3.27
CA GLN A 143 -7.81 0.41 -2.79
C GLN A 143 -7.95 0.49 -1.28
N VAL A 144 -6.85 0.32 -0.56
CA VAL A 144 -6.87 0.28 0.90
C VAL A 144 -5.80 1.20 1.46
N SER A 145 -6.20 1.96 2.48
CA SER A 145 -5.27 2.75 3.27
C SER A 145 -4.92 1.99 4.53
N LEU A 146 -3.62 1.89 4.81
CA LEU A 146 -3.10 1.27 6.03
C LEU A 146 -3.16 2.21 7.24
N VAL A 147 -3.50 3.48 7.05
CA VAL A 147 -3.52 4.52 8.10
C VAL A 147 -4.91 5.13 8.32
N ASN A 148 -5.86 4.95 7.39
CA ASN A 148 -7.20 5.52 7.51
C ASN A 148 -8.27 4.69 6.76
N SER A 149 -9.14 4.00 7.50
CA SER A 149 -10.21 3.18 6.93
C SER A 149 -11.16 3.92 5.98
N ALA A 150 -11.40 5.22 6.19
CA ALA A 150 -12.32 6.01 5.37
C ALA A 150 -11.81 6.25 3.95
N ARG A 151 -10.52 5.97 3.68
CA ARG A 151 -9.91 6.08 2.35
C ARG A 151 -9.95 4.78 1.56
N THR A 152 -10.42 3.69 2.17
CA THR A 152 -10.59 2.41 1.49
C THR A 152 -11.75 2.49 0.50
N LYS A 153 -11.51 2.04 -0.72
CA LYS A 153 -12.48 2.07 -1.83
C LYS A 153 -12.49 0.75 -2.55
N GLU A 154 -13.65 0.41 -3.09
CA GLU A 154 -13.86 -0.80 -3.86
C GLU A 154 -14.67 -0.46 -5.10
N SER A 155 -14.35 -1.07 -6.23
CA SER A 155 -15.20 -1.04 -7.41
C SER A 155 -15.29 -2.43 -8.02
N THR A 156 -16.46 -2.69 -8.59
CA THR A 156 -16.73 -3.88 -9.39
C THR A 156 -17.15 -3.40 -10.77
N ASP A 157 -16.62 -4.05 -11.79
CA ASP A 157 -16.84 -3.67 -13.17
C ASP A 157 -16.95 -4.93 -14.03
N VAL A 158 -17.79 -4.89 -15.05
CA VAL A 158 -18.00 -6.00 -15.98
C VAL A 158 -17.85 -5.50 -17.40
N TYR A 159 -17.09 -6.24 -18.22
CA TYR A 159 -16.79 -5.84 -19.59
C TYR A 159 -16.92 -7.01 -20.55
N PHE A 160 -17.69 -6.81 -21.63
CA PHE A 160 -17.69 -7.74 -22.74
C PHE A 160 -16.34 -7.74 -23.45
N TYR A 161 -15.88 -8.90 -23.93
CA TYR A 161 -14.58 -9.01 -24.61
C TYR A 161 -14.45 -8.08 -25.82
N ARG A 162 -15.54 -7.85 -26.56
CA ARG A 162 -15.57 -6.93 -27.71
C ARG A 162 -15.24 -5.48 -27.33
N ASP A 163 -15.56 -5.10 -26.10
CA ASP A 163 -15.34 -3.75 -25.57
C ASP A 163 -13.95 -3.59 -24.98
N VAL A 164 -13.15 -4.66 -24.89
CA VAL A 164 -11.74 -4.57 -24.49
C VAL A 164 -10.89 -4.21 -25.71
N VAL A 165 -10.14 -3.11 -25.60
CA VAL A 165 -9.23 -2.62 -26.65
C VAL A 165 -7.86 -3.24 -26.47
N SER A 166 -7.31 -3.20 -25.25
CA SER A 166 -5.98 -3.71 -24.98
C SER A 166 -5.77 -4.06 -23.51
N VAL A 167 -4.84 -4.98 -23.26
CA VAL A 167 -4.27 -5.29 -21.95
C VAL A 167 -2.75 -5.17 -22.06
N SER A 168 -2.15 -4.31 -21.25
CA SER A 168 -0.72 -3.98 -21.34
C SER A 168 -0.09 -3.83 -19.96
N THR A 169 1.23 -3.90 -19.94
CA THR A 169 2.06 -3.53 -18.79
C THR A 169 2.96 -2.40 -19.25
N ARG A 170 3.04 -1.32 -18.47
CA ARG A 170 3.93 -0.18 -18.77
C ARG A 170 4.72 0.20 -17.53
N SER A 171 5.95 0.65 -17.72
CA SER A 171 6.71 1.30 -16.66
C SER A 171 6.39 2.80 -16.66
N ASP A 172 6.05 3.32 -15.49
CA ASP A 172 5.73 4.72 -15.25
C ASP A 172 6.67 5.30 -14.20
N SER A 173 6.80 6.63 -14.18
CA SER A 173 7.62 7.36 -13.21
C SER A 173 6.80 8.48 -12.61
N ILE A 174 6.39 8.32 -11.36
CA ILE A 174 5.57 9.30 -10.68
C ILE A 174 6.41 10.17 -9.74
N PRO A 175 6.26 11.51 -9.78
CA PRO A 175 6.96 12.39 -8.85
C PRO A 175 6.30 12.31 -7.47
N VAL A 176 7.09 11.93 -6.47
CA VAL A 176 6.62 11.76 -5.09
C VAL A 176 7.30 12.74 -4.17
N ARG A 177 6.53 13.40 -3.31
CA ARG A 177 7.06 14.36 -2.33
C ARG A 177 7.53 13.62 -1.07
N VAL A 178 8.82 13.69 -0.76
CA VAL A 178 9.42 13.12 0.44
C VAL A 178 10.33 14.17 1.08
N ASP A 179 10.12 14.47 2.36
CA ASP A 179 10.93 15.43 3.12
C ASP A 179 11.18 16.77 2.38
N GLN A 180 10.12 17.28 1.74
CA GLN A 180 10.08 18.52 0.93
C GLN A 180 10.72 18.45 -0.47
N ALA A 181 11.40 17.37 -0.84
CA ALA A 181 11.90 17.13 -2.19
C ALA A 181 10.90 16.34 -3.04
N GLN A 182 10.89 16.56 -4.35
CA GLN A 182 10.22 15.67 -5.31
C GLN A 182 11.23 14.67 -5.84
N VAL A 183 10.91 13.38 -5.74
CA VAL A 183 11.74 12.28 -6.23
C VAL A 183 10.90 11.41 -7.18
N PRO A 184 11.43 11.03 -8.37
CA PRO A 184 10.75 10.08 -9.23
C PRO A 184 10.74 8.69 -8.60
N VAL A 185 9.56 8.08 -8.53
CA VAL A 185 9.39 6.66 -8.15
C VAL A 185 8.93 5.90 -9.39
N HIS A 186 9.70 4.90 -9.77
CA HIS A 186 9.39 4.03 -10.90
C HIS A 186 8.45 2.91 -10.47
N LEU A 187 7.38 2.70 -11.25
CA LEU A 187 6.38 1.65 -11.02
C LEU A 187 6.07 0.95 -12.33
N ASP A 188 5.90 -0.35 -12.28
CA ASP A 188 5.21 -1.06 -13.35
C ASP A 188 3.71 -1.00 -13.10
N VAL A 189 2.93 -0.83 -14.16
CA VAL A 189 1.49 -0.63 -14.10
C VAL A 189 0.83 -1.59 -15.08
N PHE A 190 -0.06 -2.42 -14.57
CA PHE A 190 -1.02 -3.18 -15.37
C PHE A 190 -2.13 -2.24 -15.82
N ARG A 191 -2.51 -2.31 -17.10
CA ARG A 191 -3.58 -1.49 -17.69
C ARG A 191 -4.47 -2.32 -18.60
N LEU A 192 -5.78 -2.25 -18.36
CA LEU A 192 -6.84 -2.69 -19.27
C LEU A 192 -7.57 -1.45 -19.80
N THR A 193 -7.68 -1.34 -21.11
CA THR A 193 -8.37 -0.23 -21.78
C THR A 193 -9.60 -0.73 -22.51
N THR A 194 -10.72 -0.03 -22.34
CA THR A 194 -11.99 -0.34 -23.01
C THR A 194 -12.25 0.60 -24.19
N SER A 195 -13.20 0.22 -25.04
CA SER A 195 -13.64 0.96 -26.24
C SER A 195 -14.19 2.34 -25.89
N GLY A 196 -14.78 2.49 -24.70
CA GLY A 196 -15.23 3.77 -24.15
C GLY A 196 -14.11 4.71 -23.66
N GLY A 197 -12.84 4.27 -23.72
CA GLY A 197 -11.68 5.06 -23.26
C GLY A 197 -11.38 4.94 -21.77
N THR A 198 -12.19 4.19 -21.02
CA THR A 198 -11.95 3.89 -19.60
C THR A 198 -10.71 3.02 -19.45
N ASN A 199 -9.85 3.37 -18.49
CA ASN A 199 -8.67 2.59 -18.14
C ASN A 199 -8.82 2.05 -16.74
N ILE A 200 -8.64 0.75 -16.61
CA ILE A 200 -8.48 0.09 -15.32
C ILE A 200 -6.99 -0.15 -15.14
N GLU A 201 -6.43 0.50 -14.13
CA GLU A 201 -5.00 0.48 -13.86
C GLU A 201 -4.73 -0.03 -12.45
N CYS A 202 -3.61 -0.73 -12.29
CA CYS A 202 -3.10 -1.15 -11.00
C CYS A 202 -1.58 -1.18 -11.06
N SER A 203 -0.93 -0.55 -10.10
CA SER A 203 0.50 -0.69 -9.90
C SER A 203 0.87 -2.15 -9.60
N MET A 204 2.05 -2.56 -10.05
CA MET A 204 2.64 -3.88 -9.87
C MET A 204 3.81 -3.76 -8.88
N GLY A 205 4.07 -4.82 -8.12
CA GLY A 205 5.22 -4.87 -7.20
C GLY A 205 4.87 -4.90 -5.72
N ALA A 206 3.60 -5.16 -5.35
CA ALA A 206 3.29 -5.71 -4.04
C ALA A 206 3.46 -7.23 -4.03
N ALA A 207 3.37 -7.85 -2.86
CA ALA A 207 3.58 -9.29 -2.64
C ALA A 207 2.68 -10.23 -3.47
N ILE A 208 1.66 -9.69 -4.14
CA ILE A 208 0.66 -10.44 -4.89
C ILE A 208 0.61 -9.85 -6.29
N THR A 209 1.34 -10.45 -7.21
CA THR A 209 1.29 -10.11 -8.63
C THR A 209 1.29 -11.41 -9.41
N SER A 210 0.29 -11.56 -10.27
CA SER A 210 0.17 -12.64 -11.22
C SER A 210 1.44 -12.77 -12.03
N SER A 211 1.81 -14.00 -12.35
CA SER A 211 2.98 -14.25 -13.18
C SER A 211 2.79 -13.67 -14.58
N ASP A 212 3.89 -13.37 -15.27
CA ASP A 212 3.86 -12.95 -16.67
C ASP A 212 3.07 -13.91 -17.57
N ASN A 213 3.05 -15.20 -17.21
CA ASN A 213 2.29 -16.22 -17.92
C ASN A 213 0.77 -16.02 -17.81
N GLU A 214 0.27 -15.63 -16.64
CA GLU A 214 -1.16 -15.38 -16.42
C GLU A 214 -1.62 -14.12 -17.18
N ILE A 215 -0.80 -13.07 -17.17
CA ILE A 215 -1.06 -11.85 -17.95
C ILE A 215 -1.04 -12.15 -19.46
N ARG A 216 -0.10 -13.00 -19.93
CA ARG A 216 -0.04 -13.44 -21.33
C ARG A 216 -1.26 -14.29 -21.71
N ALA A 217 -1.68 -15.22 -20.85
CA ALA A 217 -2.87 -16.04 -21.06
C ALA A 217 -4.13 -15.18 -21.17
N ALA A 218 -4.28 -14.18 -20.30
CA ALA A 218 -5.38 -13.21 -20.37
C ALA A 218 -5.39 -12.42 -21.68
N ARG A 219 -4.23 -11.93 -22.14
CA ARG A 219 -4.11 -11.25 -23.44
C ARG A 219 -4.55 -12.14 -24.60
N GLN A 220 -4.13 -13.41 -24.59
CA GLN A 220 -4.47 -14.38 -25.62
C GLN A 220 -5.97 -14.68 -25.62
N LEU A 221 -6.56 -14.96 -24.45
CA LEU A 221 -8.00 -15.23 -24.31
C LEU A 221 -8.85 -14.06 -24.82
N ILE A 222 -8.53 -12.83 -24.40
CA ILE A 222 -9.27 -11.63 -24.83
C ILE A 222 -9.19 -11.48 -26.35
N ARG A 223 -8.03 -11.73 -26.96
CA ARG A 223 -7.86 -11.68 -28.41
C ARG A 223 -8.70 -12.73 -29.12
N ASP A 224 -8.68 -13.97 -28.64
CA ASP A 224 -9.41 -15.08 -29.26
C ASP A 224 -10.93 -14.87 -29.16
N LYS A 225 -11.43 -14.44 -27.98
CA LYS A 225 -12.85 -14.11 -27.79
C LYS A 225 -13.29 -12.93 -28.64
N LYS A 226 -12.43 -11.93 -28.87
CA LYS A 226 -12.74 -10.79 -29.74
C LYS A 226 -12.86 -11.17 -31.21
N ILE A 227 -12.00 -12.07 -31.70
CA ILE A 227 -12.07 -12.58 -33.08
C ILE A 227 -13.34 -13.41 -33.28
N ASN A 228 -13.67 -14.27 -32.32
CA ASN A 228 -14.80 -15.21 -32.44
C ASN A 228 -16.18 -14.59 -32.13
N ALA A 229 -16.22 -13.39 -31.54
CA ALA A 229 -17.45 -12.63 -31.31
C ALA A 229 -17.83 -11.70 -32.48
N SER A 230 -17.08 -11.76 -33.59
CA SER A 230 -17.31 -11.04 -34.85
C SER A 230 -18.13 -11.91 -35.81
#